data_AF-A0A0G9L674-F1
#
_entry.id   AF-A0A0G9L674-F1
#
_cell.length_a   1.000
_cell.length_b   1.000
_cell.length_c   1.000
_cell.angle_alpha   90.00
_cell.angle_beta   90.00
_cell.angle_gamma   90.00
#
_symmetry.space_group_name_H-M   'P 1'
#
loop_
_entity.id
_entity.type
_entity.pdbx_description
1 polymer ?
#
loop_
_entity_poly.entity_id
_entity_poly.type
_entity_poly.pdbx_seq_one_letter_code
_entity_poly.pdbx_strand_id
1 'polypeptide(L)'
;MRKRNVQTNIRMTEDEIEQIKKKAKKANMTFSNYVIASALNKDIVVIDGIKDFTHQLSKVGTNINQLTMLCHQGKITCPDVNSVNKMLKEIWEKLIQIRK
;
A
#
# COMPACT_ATOMS: atom_id res chain seq x y z
N MET A 1 15.53 -15.26 17.98
CA MET A 1 16.80 -15.17 17.23
C MET A 1 16.65 -14.08 16.15
N ARG A 2 17.60 -13.16 15.98
CA ARG A 2 17.51 -12.12 14.92
C ARG A 2 17.72 -12.76 13.54
N LYS A 3 16.84 -12.44 12.58
CA LYS A 3 16.91 -12.96 11.20
C LYS A 3 18.14 -12.48 10.42
N ARG A 4 18.67 -11.29 10.75
CA ARG A 4 19.92 -10.74 10.20
C ARG A 4 20.93 -10.58 11.35
N ASN A 5 21.89 -11.49 11.41
CA ASN A 5 22.90 -11.58 12.47
C ASN A 5 24.34 -11.32 11.96
N VAL A 6 24.54 -11.20 10.65
CA VAL A 6 25.84 -10.87 10.04
C VAL A 6 25.95 -9.36 9.85
N GLN A 7 27.06 -8.76 10.29
CA GLN A 7 27.38 -7.35 10.11
C GLN A 7 28.53 -7.20 9.09
N THR A 8 28.40 -6.26 8.17
CA THR A 8 29.40 -5.95 7.14
C THR A 8 29.69 -4.45 7.20
N ASN A 9 30.97 -4.07 7.14
CA ASN A 9 31.41 -2.68 7.16
C ASN A 9 31.71 -2.19 5.73
N ILE A 10 31.26 -0.98 5.41
CA ILE A 10 31.49 -0.33 4.11
C ILE A 10 32.04 1.07 4.39
N ARG A 11 33.09 1.47 3.67
CA ARG A 11 33.60 2.84 3.71
C ARG A 11 32.93 3.65 2.62
N MET A 12 32.52 4.87 2.96
CA MET A 12 31.85 5.81 2.07
C MET A 12 32.34 7.21 2.41
N THR A 13 32.32 8.09 1.43
CA THR A 13 32.48 9.53 1.61
C THR A 13 31.22 10.14 2.24
N GLU A 14 31.33 11.36 2.76
CA GLU A 14 30.19 12.07 3.36
C GLU A 14 29.07 12.32 2.34
N ASP A 15 29.43 12.72 1.12
CA ASP A 15 28.49 12.97 0.02
C ASP A 15 27.71 11.69 -0.37
N GLU A 16 28.40 10.55 -0.51
CA GLU A 16 27.77 9.26 -0.81
C GLU A 16 26.75 8.87 0.26
N ILE A 17 27.11 9.02 1.55
CA ILE A 17 26.19 8.74 2.67
C ILE A 17 24.96 9.64 2.59
N GLU A 18 25.14 10.92 2.32
CA GLU A 18 24.03 11.88 2.26
C GLU A 18 23.08 11.55 1.10
N GLN A 19 23.63 11.25 -0.08
CA GLN A 19 22.85 10.85 -1.25
C GLN A 19 22.05 9.56 -0.99
N ILE A 20 22.68 8.55 -0.40
CA ILE A 20 22.01 7.28 -0.09
C ILE A 20 20.93 7.49 0.98
N LYS A 21 21.18 8.30 2.01
CA LYS A 21 20.16 8.64 3.03
C LYS A 21 18.97 9.37 2.41
N LYS A 22 19.20 10.32 1.50
CA LYS A 22 18.12 11.00 0.76
C LYS A 22 17.29 10.01 -0.05
N LYS A 23 17.93 9.09 -0.79
CA LYS A 23 17.24 8.05 -1.57
C LYS A 23 16.46 7.08 -0.67
N ALA A 24 17.05 6.63 0.43
CA ALA A 24 16.40 5.76 1.41
C ALA A 24 15.16 6.43 2.04
N LYS A 25 15.25 7.73 2.37
CA LYS A 25 14.12 8.52 2.88
C LYS A 25 13.00 8.62 1.85
N LYS A 26 13.32 8.92 0.59
CA LYS A 26 12.34 8.93 -0.51
C LYS A 26 11.68 7.56 -0.70
N ALA A 27 12.43 6.48 -0.45
CA ALA A 27 11.95 5.11 -0.51
C ALA A 27 11.13 4.66 0.72
N ASN A 28 10.96 5.51 1.75
CA ASN A 28 10.42 5.11 3.06
C ASN A 28 11.11 3.87 3.68
N MET A 29 12.43 3.75 3.47
CA MET A 29 13.25 2.64 3.98
C MET A 29 14.32 3.12 4.96
N THR A 30 14.75 2.23 5.86
CA THR A 30 15.99 2.44 6.61
C THR A 30 17.19 2.36 5.67
N PHE A 31 18.27 3.04 6.01
CA PHE A 31 19.51 3.04 5.21
C PHE A 31 19.98 1.61 4.87
N SER A 32 20.08 0.74 5.87
CA SER A 32 20.52 -0.66 5.66
C SER A 32 19.57 -1.44 4.76
N ASN A 33 18.25 -1.26 4.90
CA ASN A 33 17.27 -1.93 4.03
C ASN A 33 17.36 -1.43 2.59
N TYR A 34 17.52 -0.13 2.40
CA TYR A 34 17.67 0.49 1.09
C TYR A 34 18.93 0.01 0.38
N VAL A 35 20.07 -0.02 1.07
CA VAL A 35 21.35 -0.51 0.51
C VAL A 35 21.25 -1.98 0.13
N ILE A 36 20.70 -2.83 1.01
CA ILE A 36 20.52 -4.26 0.72
C ILE A 36 19.57 -4.47 -0.46
N ALA A 37 18.44 -3.75 -0.52
CA ALA A 37 17.48 -3.87 -1.62
C ALA A 37 18.10 -3.42 -2.95
N SER A 38 18.82 -2.30 -2.94
CA SER A 38 19.52 -1.77 -4.11
C SER A 38 20.61 -2.73 -4.60
N ALA A 39 21.42 -3.28 -3.69
CA ALA A 39 22.48 -4.23 -4.04
C ALA A 39 21.96 -5.58 -4.56
N LEU A 40 20.72 -5.95 -4.21
CA LEU A 40 20.06 -7.16 -4.68
C LEU A 40 19.18 -6.93 -5.93
N ASN A 41 19.27 -5.75 -6.57
CA ASN A 41 18.44 -5.36 -7.72
C ASN A 41 16.93 -5.60 -7.49
N LYS A 42 16.44 -5.31 -6.29
CA LYS A 42 15.00 -5.37 -6.00
C LYS A 42 14.34 -4.09 -6.44
N ASP A 43 13.19 -4.19 -7.12
CA ASP A 43 12.37 -3.04 -7.45
C ASP A 43 11.91 -2.32 -6.17
N ILE A 44 12.23 -1.04 -6.06
CA ILE A 44 11.82 -0.18 -4.94
C ILE A 44 10.62 0.65 -5.41
N VAL A 45 9.41 0.14 -5.17
CA VAL A 45 8.16 0.83 -5.50
C VAL A 45 7.62 1.52 -4.27
N VAL A 46 7.53 2.85 -4.33
CA VAL A 46 6.88 3.67 -3.28
C VAL A 46 5.50 4.06 -3.76
N ILE A 47 4.47 3.61 -3.06
CA ILE A 47 3.08 3.96 -3.36
C ILE A 47 2.61 4.91 -2.27
N ASP A 48 2.61 6.19 -2.58
CA ASP A 48 2.07 7.21 -1.70
C ASP A 48 0.53 7.23 -1.77
N GLY A 49 -0.13 7.62 -0.68
CA GLY A 49 -1.58 7.78 -0.63
C GLY A 49 -2.40 6.47 -0.60
N ILE A 50 -1.78 5.27 -0.54
CA ILE A 50 -2.54 4.01 -0.50
C ILE A 50 -3.44 3.89 0.74
N LYS A 51 -3.03 4.50 1.85
CA LYS A 51 -3.83 4.57 3.08
C LYS A 51 -5.07 5.43 2.90
N ASP A 52 -4.93 6.57 2.22
CA ASP A 52 -6.06 7.47 1.95
C ASP A 52 -7.01 6.86 0.92
N PHE A 53 -6.46 6.21 -0.11
CA PHE A 53 -7.23 5.48 -1.11
C PHE A 53 -8.04 4.34 -0.47
N THR A 54 -7.42 3.51 0.37
CA THR A 54 -8.13 2.43 1.08
C THR A 54 -9.19 2.96 2.04
N HIS A 55 -8.96 4.12 2.66
CA HIS A 55 -9.96 4.79 3.48
C HIS A 55 -11.18 5.27 2.67
N GLN A 56 -10.96 5.93 1.53
CA GLN A 56 -12.03 6.36 0.63
C GLN A 56 -12.82 5.17 0.10
N LEU A 57 -12.12 4.10 -0.31
CA LEU A 57 -12.75 2.87 -0.80
C LEU A 57 -13.64 2.21 0.27
N SER A 58 -13.20 2.24 1.54
CA SER A 58 -13.99 1.74 2.68
C SER A 58 -15.26 2.56 2.91
N LYS A 59 -15.21 3.89 2.70
CA LYS A 59 -16.40 4.75 2.76
C LYS A 59 -17.41 4.43 1.66
N VAL A 60 -16.93 4.18 0.43
CA VAL A 60 -17.80 3.75 -0.67
C VAL A 60 -18.50 2.44 -0.34
N GLY A 61 -17.77 1.44 0.17
CA GLY A 61 -18.37 0.17 0.62
C GLY A 61 -19.42 0.35 1.73
N THR A 62 -19.16 1.27 2.66
CA THR A 62 -20.12 1.60 3.73
C THR A 62 -21.41 2.22 3.17
N ASN A 63 -21.30 3.14 2.22
CA ASN A 63 -22.47 3.74 1.56
C ASN A 63 -23.30 2.69 0.81
N ILE A 64 -22.65 1.74 0.13
CA ILE A 64 -23.34 0.64 -0.56
C ILE A 64 -24.04 -0.29 0.45
N ASN A 65 -23.42 -0.60 1.58
CA ASN A 65 -24.05 -1.39 2.64
C ASN A 65 -25.30 -0.70 3.18
N GLN A 66 -25.26 0.62 3.38
CA GLN A 66 -26.42 1.40 3.81
C GLN A 66 -27.55 1.35 2.77
N LEU A 67 -27.24 1.56 1.48
CA LEU A 67 -28.23 1.44 0.41
C LEU A 67 -28.84 0.04 0.37
N THR A 68 -28.03 -1.01 0.51
CA THR A 68 -28.50 -2.40 0.55
C THR A 68 -29.46 -2.64 1.72
N MET A 69 -29.14 -2.11 2.91
CA MET A 69 -30.04 -2.19 4.06
C MET A 69 -31.35 -1.42 3.83
N LEU A 70 -31.30 -0.24 3.24
CA LEU A 70 -32.51 0.54 2.94
C LEU A 70 -33.41 -0.16 1.90
N CYS A 71 -32.81 -0.79 0.89
CA CYS A 71 -33.53 -1.66 -0.06
C CYS A 71 -34.18 -2.84 0.67
N HIS A 72 -33.42 -3.52 1.53
CA HIS A 72 -33.92 -4.66 2.31
C HIS A 72 -35.08 -4.27 3.24
N GLN A 73 -35.05 -3.06 3.79
CA GLN A 73 -36.13 -2.50 4.61
C GLN A 73 -37.34 -2.01 3.79
N GLY A 74 -37.31 -2.10 2.45
CA GLY A 74 -38.37 -1.62 1.56
C GLY A 74 -38.49 -0.09 1.50
N LYS A 75 -37.52 0.66 2.04
CA LYS A 75 -37.54 2.13 2.06
C LYS A 75 -37.19 2.75 0.72
N ILE A 76 -36.43 2.04 -0.10
CA ILE A 76 -36.06 2.44 -1.46
C ILE A 76 -36.21 1.25 -2.41
N THR A 77 -36.59 1.52 -3.66
CA THR A 77 -36.66 0.51 -4.72
C THR A 77 -35.26 0.31 -5.31
N CYS A 78 -34.82 -0.94 -5.43
CA CYS A 78 -33.43 -1.29 -5.69
C CYS A 78 -32.91 -0.79 -7.05
N PRO A 79 -31.89 0.10 -7.10
CA PRO A 79 -31.06 0.29 -8.30
C PRO A 79 -30.08 -0.89 -8.42
N ASP A 80 -29.75 -1.35 -9.64
CA ASP A 80 -28.77 -2.44 -9.83
C ASP A 80 -27.36 -2.02 -9.38
N VAL A 81 -27.01 -2.41 -8.15
CA VAL A 81 -25.72 -2.15 -7.52
C VAL A 81 -24.74 -3.32 -7.66
N ASN A 82 -25.11 -4.40 -8.35
CA ASN A 82 -24.25 -5.57 -8.49
C ASN A 82 -22.97 -5.26 -9.26
N SER A 83 -23.08 -4.45 -10.32
CA SER A 83 -21.94 -4.01 -11.14
C SER A 83 -20.92 -3.21 -10.31
N VAL A 84 -21.41 -2.27 -9.49
CA VAL A 84 -20.58 -1.44 -8.60
C VAL A 84 -19.93 -2.29 -7.51
N ASN A 85 -20.67 -3.18 -6.87
CA ASN A 85 -20.12 -4.08 -5.84
C ASN A 85 -19.02 -5.00 -6.38
N LYS A 86 -19.22 -5.55 -7.59
CA LYS A 86 -18.22 -6.40 -8.24
C LYS A 86 -16.94 -5.62 -8.53
N MET A 87 -17.06 -4.43 -9.11
CA MET A 87 -15.91 -3.58 -9.41
C MET A 87 -15.17 -3.14 -8.14
N LEU A 88 -15.91 -2.81 -7.07
CA LEU A 88 -15.32 -2.46 -5.77
C LEU A 88 -14.49 -3.61 -5.18
N LYS A 89 -15.02 -4.84 -5.28
CA LYS A 89 -14.35 -6.05 -4.80
C LYS A 89 -13.09 -6.34 -5.61
N GLU A 90 -13.13 -6.20 -6.93
CA GLU A 90 -11.96 -6.36 -7.79
C GLU A 90 -10.86 -5.34 -7.48
N ILE A 91 -11.21 -4.08 -7.23
CA ILE A 91 -10.26 -3.04 -6.80
C ILE A 91 -9.65 -3.42 -5.45
N TRP A 92 -10.47 -3.88 -4.49
CA TRP A 92 -9.99 -4.30 -3.18
C TRP A 92 -9.01 -5.48 -3.26
N GLU A 93 -9.30 -6.48 -4.08
CA GLU A 93 -8.42 -7.63 -4.30
C GLU A 93 -7.08 -7.22 -4.93
N LYS A 94 -7.09 -6.33 -5.93
CA LYS A 94 -5.88 -5.78 -6.53
C LYS A 94 -5.04 -4.99 -5.52
N LEU A 95 -5.67 -4.21 -4.64
CA LEU A 95 -4.96 -3.50 -3.56
C LEU A 95 -4.31 -4.45 -2.55
N ILE A 96 -4.99 -5.56 -2.20
CA ILE A 96 -4.40 -6.57 -1.32
C ILE A 96 -3.18 -7.21 -1.98
N GLN A 97 -3.18 -7.41 -3.29
CA GLN A 97 -2.03 -7.95 -4.02
C GLN A 97 -0.84 -7.00 -3.99
N ILE A 98 -1.07 -5.69 -4.11
CA ILE A 98 -0.01 -4.66 -4.02
C ILE A 98 0.67 -4.64 -2.64
N ARG A 99 -0.01 -5.11 -1.59
CA ARG A 99 0.53 -5.16 -0.22
C ARG A 99 1.50 -6.34 0.00
N LYS A 100 1.51 -7.36 -0.86
CA LYS A 100 2.38 -8.56 -0.72
C LYS A 100 3.68 -8.40 -1.50
#